data_AF-A0A318D5H7-F1
#
_entry.id   AF-A0A318D5H7-F1
#
_cell.length_a   1.000
_cell.length_b   1.000
_cell.length_c   1.000
_cell.angle_alpha   90.00
_cell.angle_beta   90.00
_cell.angle_gamma   90.00
#
_symmetry.space_group_name_H-M   'P 1'
#
loop_
_entity.id
_entity.type
_entity.pdbx_description
1 polymer ?
#
loop_
_entity_poly.entity_id
_entity_poly.type
_entity_poly.pdbx_seq_one_letter_code
_entity_poly.pdbx_strand_id
1 'polypeptide(L)'
;MVTLNDIKLKNYTLENLPRLKELRRAYFSRRPEICIERARYVTEYLRDMDDLADAPEVRQAKKIRHFLRNREPVFHDRNLLAGSTTSKPMGAPLFPEFFALTLWPELDTVSTRPKNPQILLPEDSRELNFEIFPFWMERNVLEVTRKKFGYTKGLQLFEDLVFFIASKAGTVSHCVPTYAPVLEKGLLGIVEQAAERKEALKGAGDQESCRKADFYQAVCIALEGIMEYAVHLAEKAELLARVASDPELKKELEEIAAVSRRVPAHPATTFREAINAIWICQVGIHAENINMAMSPGRLDQILYPFIAAT
;
A
#
# COMPACT_ATOMS: atom_id res chain seq x y z
N MET A 1 -10.06 32.02 -5.87
CA MET A 1 -9.56 31.45 -7.14
C MET A 1 -8.08 31.76 -7.18
N VAL A 2 -7.20 30.75 -7.04
CA VAL A 2 -5.75 30.96 -7.13
C VAL A 2 -5.41 31.15 -8.62
N THR A 3 -5.12 32.38 -9.03
CA THR A 3 -4.72 32.67 -10.41
C THR A 3 -3.21 32.65 -10.49
N LEU A 4 -2.65 31.67 -11.21
CA LEU A 4 -1.22 31.63 -11.46
C LEU A 4 -0.80 32.81 -12.35
N ASN A 5 0.21 33.55 -11.93
CA ASN A 5 0.80 34.64 -12.73
C ASN A 5 1.40 34.12 -14.05
N ASP A 6 1.81 32.85 -14.09
CA ASP A 6 2.21 32.14 -15.31
C ASP A 6 1.53 30.77 -15.39
N ILE A 7 0.39 30.72 -16.09
CA ILE A 7 -0.33 29.47 -16.40
C ILE A 7 0.48 28.48 -17.25
N LYS A 8 1.52 28.94 -17.96
CA LYS A 8 2.38 28.03 -18.75
C LYS A 8 3.47 27.39 -17.90
N LEU A 9 3.66 27.84 -16.65
CA LEU A 9 4.67 27.35 -15.72
C LEU A 9 6.07 27.29 -16.37
N LYS A 10 6.42 28.24 -17.25
CA LYS A 10 7.60 28.15 -18.13
C LYS A 10 8.91 28.08 -17.35
N ASN A 11 8.93 28.66 -16.15
CA ASN A 11 10.12 28.69 -15.29
C ASN A 11 10.29 27.41 -14.46
N TYR A 12 9.28 26.54 -14.40
CA TYR A 12 9.34 25.25 -13.69
C TYR A 12 9.93 24.19 -14.61
N THR A 13 11.25 24.22 -14.75
CA THR A 13 12.03 23.24 -15.53
C THR A 13 12.86 22.37 -14.60
N LEU A 14 13.39 21.25 -15.11
CA LEU A 14 14.32 20.41 -14.33
C LEU A 14 15.60 21.14 -13.94
N GLU A 15 16.02 22.16 -14.68
CA GLU A 15 17.19 22.97 -14.33
C GLU A 15 16.94 23.84 -13.09
N ASN A 16 15.70 24.33 -12.92
CA ASN A 16 15.31 25.17 -11.79
C ASN A 16 14.70 24.35 -10.62
N LEU A 17 14.61 23.03 -10.76
CA LEU A 17 14.07 22.11 -9.76
C LEU A 17 15.10 20.99 -9.47
N PRO A 18 16.20 21.28 -8.78
CA PRO A 18 17.33 20.36 -8.62
C PRO A 18 16.94 19.04 -7.95
N ARG A 19 16.07 19.06 -6.92
CA ARG A 19 15.53 17.86 -6.28
C ARG A 19 14.76 16.99 -7.28
N LEU A 20 13.89 17.59 -8.11
CA LEU A 20 13.12 16.83 -9.11
C LEU A 20 14.04 16.23 -10.18
N LYS A 21 15.08 16.96 -10.60
CA LYS A 21 16.11 16.47 -11.52
C LYS A 21 16.88 15.28 -10.94
N GLU A 22 17.23 15.32 -9.66
CA GLU A 22 17.86 14.22 -8.93
C GLU A 22 16.93 13.00 -8.86
N LEU A 23 15.70 13.17 -8.35
CA LEU A 23 14.72 12.09 -8.22
C LEU A 23 14.41 11.42 -9.57
N ARG A 24 14.24 12.21 -10.63
CA ARG A 24 14.03 11.69 -11.99
C ARG A 24 15.22 10.88 -12.47
N ARG A 25 16.45 11.35 -12.25
CA ARG A 25 17.67 10.62 -12.63
C ARG A 25 17.77 9.30 -11.89
N ALA A 26 17.54 9.32 -10.57
CA ALA A 26 17.53 8.12 -9.75
C ALA A 26 16.50 7.11 -10.25
N TYR A 27 15.28 7.54 -10.56
CA TYR A 27 14.22 6.69 -11.10
C TYR A 27 14.64 5.94 -12.38
N PHE A 28 15.21 6.64 -13.37
CA PHE A 28 15.64 6.01 -14.63
C PHE A 28 16.94 5.20 -14.53
N SER A 29 17.72 5.37 -13.46
CA SER A 29 18.94 4.59 -13.22
C SER A 29 18.67 3.25 -12.52
N ARG A 30 17.51 3.12 -11.87
CA ARG A 30 17.14 1.93 -11.10
C ARG A 30 16.56 0.86 -12.03
N ARG A 31 16.76 -0.40 -11.66
CA ARG A 31 16.06 -1.54 -12.27
C ARG A 31 14.95 -1.97 -11.32
N PRO A 32 13.79 -2.43 -11.83
CA PRO A 32 12.75 -3.00 -10.97
C PRO A 32 13.28 -4.19 -10.17
N GLU A 33 12.89 -4.29 -8.91
CA GLU A 33 13.26 -5.36 -7.98
C GLU A 33 12.00 -6.04 -7.44
N ILE A 34 12.00 -7.37 -7.32
CA ILE A 34 10.92 -8.07 -6.64
C ILE A 34 11.05 -7.84 -5.13
N CYS A 35 9.95 -7.44 -4.48
CA CYS A 35 9.91 -7.16 -3.05
C CYS A 35 9.03 -8.19 -2.34
N ILE A 36 9.65 -9.09 -1.57
CA ILE A 36 8.94 -10.18 -0.90
C ILE A 36 8.45 -9.83 0.51
N GLU A 37 8.79 -8.63 1.03
CA GLU A 37 8.42 -8.17 2.39
C GLU A 37 6.93 -8.39 2.71
N ARG A 38 6.05 -7.97 1.80
CA ARG A 38 4.60 -8.12 1.97
C ARG A 38 4.17 -9.58 1.96
N ALA A 39 4.71 -10.38 1.03
CA ALA A 39 4.44 -11.81 0.96
C ALA A 39 4.88 -12.53 2.25
N ARG A 40 6.04 -12.16 2.81
CA ARG A 40 6.59 -12.70 4.06
C ARG A 40 5.64 -12.47 5.23
N TYR A 41 5.31 -11.22 5.55
CA TYR A 41 4.47 -10.90 6.71
C TYR A 41 3.02 -11.38 6.58
N VAL A 42 2.46 -11.37 5.36
CA VAL A 42 1.12 -11.94 5.12
C VAL A 42 1.13 -13.45 5.33
N THR A 43 2.20 -14.14 4.92
CA THR A 43 2.37 -15.59 5.13
C THR A 43 2.57 -15.90 6.61
N GLU A 44 3.43 -15.14 7.30
CA GLU A 44 3.66 -15.25 8.74
C GLU A 44 2.35 -15.13 9.53
N TYR A 45 1.57 -14.07 9.29
CA TYR A 45 0.28 -13.90 9.95
C TYR A 45 -0.64 -15.10 9.72
N LEU A 46 -0.77 -15.54 8.47
CA LEU A 46 -1.70 -16.61 8.13
C LEU A 46 -1.29 -17.98 8.66
N ARG A 47 0.01 -18.19 8.88
CA ARG A 47 0.56 -19.44 9.40
C ARG A 47 0.52 -19.47 10.93
N ASP A 48 0.85 -18.35 11.56
CA ASP A 48 1.23 -18.32 12.97
C ASP A 48 0.19 -17.60 13.87
N MET A 49 -0.71 -16.79 13.29
CA MET A 49 -1.62 -15.91 14.06
C MET A 49 -3.09 -15.93 13.58
N ASP A 50 -3.40 -16.56 12.45
CA ASP A 50 -4.74 -16.59 11.88
C ASP A 50 -5.76 -17.24 12.82
N ASP A 51 -6.95 -16.66 12.86
CA ASP A 51 -8.09 -17.22 13.60
C ASP A 51 -9.22 -17.52 12.62
N LEU A 52 -9.56 -18.80 12.47
CA LEU A 52 -10.64 -19.25 11.59
C LEU A 52 -12.03 -18.90 12.13
N ALA A 53 -12.15 -18.49 13.40
CA ALA A 53 -13.40 -18.01 13.98
C ALA A 53 -13.72 -16.57 13.58
N ASP A 54 -12.71 -15.77 13.18
CA ASP A 54 -12.94 -14.42 12.67
C ASP A 54 -13.66 -14.45 11.31
N ALA A 55 -14.54 -13.46 11.08
CA ALA A 55 -15.12 -13.23 9.77
C ALA A 55 -14.04 -12.92 8.71
N PRO A 56 -14.25 -13.28 7.42
CA PRO A 56 -13.25 -13.11 6.37
C PRO A 56 -12.66 -11.68 6.26
N GLU A 57 -13.49 -10.66 6.40
CA GLU A 57 -13.10 -9.25 6.40
C GLU A 57 -12.22 -8.88 7.60
N VAL A 58 -12.51 -9.42 8.79
CA VAL A 58 -11.70 -9.21 10.00
C VAL A 58 -10.34 -9.89 9.84
N ARG A 59 -10.31 -11.13 9.33
CA ARG A 59 -9.08 -11.84 9.01
C ARG A 59 -8.21 -11.07 8.01
N GLN A 60 -8.82 -10.55 6.95
CA GLN A 60 -8.14 -9.73 5.96
C GLN A 60 -7.57 -8.46 6.60
N ALA A 61 -8.34 -7.74 7.43
CA ALA A 61 -7.87 -6.53 8.10
C ALA A 61 -6.71 -6.80 9.06
N LYS A 62 -6.79 -7.85 9.89
CA LYS A 62 -5.71 -8.24 10.81
C LYS A 62 -4.43 -8.64 10.05
N LYS A 63 -4.56 -9.38 8.94
CA LYS A 63 -3.45 -9.75 8.05
C LYS A 63 -2.74 -8.52 7.48
N ILE A 64 -3.49 -7.54 6.98
CA ILE A 64 -2.92 -6.30 6.41
C ILE A 64 -2.31 -5.42 7.51
N ARG A 65 -2.95 -5.29 8.67
CA ARG A 65 -2.36 -4.60 9.83
C ARG A 65 -1.06 -5.25 10.27
N HIS A 66 -1.00 -6.58 10.31
CA HIS A 66 0.24 -7.30 10.64
C HIS A 66 1.38 -6.97 9.67
N PHE A 67 1.11 -6.85 8.36
CA PHE A 67 2.12 -6.38 7.42
C PHE A 67 2.49 -4.90 7.67
N LEU A 68 1.51 -4.00 7.76
CA LEU A 68 1.76 -2.56 7.90
C LEU A 68 2.50 -2.19 9.19
N ARG A 69 2.27 -2.91 10.30
CA ARG A 69 2.96 -2.67 11.56
C ARG A 69 4.40 -3.20 11.57
N ASN A 70 4.70 -4.26 10.82
CA ASN A 70 6.01 -4.93 10.88
C ASN A 70 6.95 -4.54 9.75
N ARG A 71 6.41 -4.01 8.64
CA ARG A 71 7.22 -3.59 7.50
C ARG A 71 8.20 -2.47 7.85
N GLU A 72 9.30 -2.39 7.11
CA GLU A 72 10.32 -1.39 7.34
C GLU A 72 9.85 0.02 6.90
N PRO A 73 9.91 1.03 7.78
CA PRO A 73 9.75 2.43 7.38
C PRO A 73 11.01 2.89 6.65
N VAL A 74 10.92 3.08 5.33
CA VAL A 74 12.07 3.40 4.46
C VAL A 74 11.89 4.71 3.70
N PHE A 75 13.00 5.44 3.53
CA PHE A 75 13.12 6.63 2.69
C PHE A 75 14.24 6.39 1.68
N HIS A 76 13.88 6.05 0.44
CA HIS A 76 14.83 5.58 -0.59
C HIS A 76 15.63 6.68 -1.28
N ASP A 77 15.21 7.92 -1.09
CA ASP A 77 15.75 9.11 -1.74
C ASP A 77 15.26 10.37 -1.01
N ARG A 78 15.59 11.54 -1.57
CA ARG A 78 15.25 12.86 -1.02
C ARG A 78 13.81 13.30 -1.31
N ASN A 79 12.88 12.36 -1.54
CA ASN A 79 11.48 12.71 -1.75
C ASN A 79 10.85 13.23 -0.44
N LEU A 80 9.96 14.21 -0.56
CA LEU A 80 9.26 14.79 0.59
C LEU A 80 8.02 13.99 1.01
N LEU A 81 7.74 12.89 0.30
CA LEU A 81 6.68 11.94 0.63
C LEU A 81 7.18 10.90 1.63
N ALA A 82 6.40 10.65 2.66
CA ALA A 82 6.77 9.74 3.72
C ALA A 82 6.54 8.27 3.31
N GLY A 83 7.63 7.50 3.29
CA GLY A 83 7.57 6.06 3.05
C GLY A 83 7.43 5.65 1.59
N SER A 84 7.43 4.34 1.37
CA SER A 84 7.30 3.70 0.06
C SER A 84 6.32 2.53 0.13
N THR A 85 5.85 2.06 -1.03
CA THR A 85 5.05 0.82 -1.14
C THR A 85 5.88 -0.42 -0.79
N THR A 86 7.19 -0.39 -1.04
CA THR A 86 8.09 -1.52 -0.88
C THR A 86 9.36 -1.13 -0.12
N SER A 87 9.99 -2.11 0.53
CA SER A 87 11.35 -1.98 1.07
C SER A 87 12.44 -1.81 0.01
N LYS A 88 12.11 -1.98 -1.28
CA LYS A 88 12.99 -1.70 -2.42
C LYS A 88 12.69 -0.33 -3.06
N PRO A 89 13.70 0.41 -3.56
CA PRO A 89 13.49 1.72 -4.20
C PRO A 89 12.61 1.71 -5.45
N MET A 90 12.63 0.61 -6.22
CA MET A 90 11.76 0.39 -7.39
C MET A 90 11.16 -1.02 -7.29
N GLY A 91 10.44 -1.28 -6.21
CA GLY A 91 9.95 -2.61 -5.87
C GLY A 91 8.62 -3.00 -6.54
N ALA A 92 8.52 -4.26 -6.95
CA ALA A 92 7.29 -4.95 -7.31
C ALA A 92 6.88 -5.88 -6.15
N PRO A 93 5.86 -5.52 -5.34
CA PRO A 93 5.41 -6.36 -4.24
C PRO A 93 4.70 -7.62 -4.75
N LEU A 94 4.87 -8.73 -4.05
CA LEU A 94 4.22 -10.00 -4.38
C LEU A 94 2.93 -10.25 -3.58
N PHE A 95 1.96 -10.84 -4.27
CA PHE A 95 0.66 -11.22 -3.70
C PHE A 95 0.36 -12.70 -3.89
N PRO A 96 0.88 -13.56 -3.00
CA PRO A 96 0.71 -15.01 -3.12
C PRO A 96 -0.73 -15.50 -3.01
N GLU A 97 -1.61 -14.78 -2.33
CA GLU A 97 -3.06 -15.11 -2.31
C GLU A 97 -3.72 -14.96 -3.69
N PHE A 98 -3.08 -14.22 -4.58
CA PHE A 98 -3.58 -13.91 -5.91
C PHE A 98 -2.79 -14.72 -6.95
N PHE A 99 -1.91 -14.07 -7.72
CA PHE A 99 -1.27 -14.66 -8.89
C PHE A 99 0.25 -14.81 -8.77
N ALA A 100 0.85 -14.44 -7.62
CA ALA A 100 2.31 -14.39 -7.51
C ALA A 100 3.01 -15.77 -7.65
N LEU A 101 2.30 -16.88 -7.44
CA LEU A 101 2.86 -18.24 -7.59
C LEU A 101 3.25 -18.56 -9.04
N THR A 102 2.75 -17.81 -10.02
CA THR A 102 3.18 -17.98 -11.42
C THR A 102 4.60 -17.52 -11.68
N LEU A 103 5.20 -16.78 -10.73
CA LEU A 103 6.62 -16.47 -10.73
C LEU A 103 7.48 -17.70 -10.38
N TRP A 104 6.92 -18.74 -9.76
CA TRP A 104 7.69 -19.87 -9.23
C TRP A 104 8.57 -20.56 -10.29
N PRO A 105 8.10 -20.86 -11.51
CA PRO A 105 8.95 -21.44 -12.56
C PRO A 105 10.05 -20.48 -13.08
N GLU A 106 9.98 -19.18 -12.76
CA GLU A 106 10.89 -18.14 -13.22
C GLU A 106 11.83 -17.62 -12.12
N LEU A 107 11.87 -18.23 -10.93
CA LEU A 107 12.71 -17.73 -9.82
C LEU A 107 14.20 -17.57 -10.18
N ASP A 108 14.73 -18.43 -11.04
CA ASP A 108 16.13 -18.35 -11.50
C ASP A 108 16.32 -17.49 -12.76
N THR A 109 15.25 -17.18 -13.49
CA THR A 109 15.33 -16.56 -14.83
C THR A 109 14.68 -15.18 -14.92
N VAL A 110 13.86 -14.77 -13.94
CA VAL A 110 13.13 -13.48 -13.95
C VAL A 110 14.05 -12.27 -14.03
N SER A 111 15.24 -12.36 -13.44
CA SER A 111 16.26 -11.30 -13.46
C SER A 111 16.87 -11.08 -14.85
N THR A 112 16.80 -12.08 -15.73
CA THR A 112 17.45 -12.08 -17.05
C THR A 112 16.49 -12.30 -18.21
N ARG A 113 15.18 -12.47 -17.93
CA ARG A 113 14.19 -12.72 -18.98
C ARG A 113 14.10 -11.54 -19.96
N PRO A 114 13.82 -11.79 -21.26
CA PRO A 114 13.88 -10.73 -22.27
C PRO A 114 12.85 -9.60 -22.08
N LYS A 115 11.70 -9.89 -21.46
CA LYS A 115 10.59 -8.95 -21.28
C LYS A 115 10.39 -8.64 -19.82
N ASN A 116 10.43 -7.36 -19.47
CA ASN A 116 10.20 -6.87 -18.10
C ASN A 116 11.04 -7.64 -17.05
N PRO A 117 12.39 -7.66 -17.19
CA PRO A 117 13.25 -8.29 -16.19
C PRO A 117 13.12 -7.54 -14.86
N GLN A 118 13.06 -8.31 -13.78
CA GLN A 118 12.99 -7.77 -12.42
C GLN A 118 14.06 -8.48 -11.60
N ILE A 119 14.90 -7.73 -10.91
CA ILE A 119 15.93 -8.29 -10.05
C ILE A 119 15.24 -9.05 -8.92
N LEU A 120 15.55 -10.33 -8.80
CA LEU A 120 15.22 -11.16 -7.65
C LEU A 120 16.51 -11.60 -6.98
N LEU A 121 16.66 -11.27 -5.71
CA LEU A 121 17.86 -11.62 -4.95
C LEU A 121 17.88 -13.12 -4.63
N PRO A 122 19.04 -13.80 -4.60
CA PRO A 122 19.12 -15.24 -4.34
C PRO A 122 18.54 -15.68 -2.99
N GLU A 123 18.60 -14.84 -1.96
CA GLU A 123 17.97 -15.06 -0.66
C GLU A 123 16.44 -14.95 -0.74
N ASP A 124 15.93 -13.94 -1.45
CA ASP A 124 14.50 -13.76 -1.65
C ASP A 124 13.93 -14.93 -2.50
N SER A 125 14.67 -15.37 -3.52
CA SER A 125 14.32 -16.54 -4.35
C SER A 125 14.24 -17.82 -3.50
N ARG A 126 15.21 -18.06 -2.62
CA ARG A 126 15.19 -19.20 -1.69
C ARG A 126 14.00 -19.16 -0.75
N GLU A 127 13.73 -18.01 -0.14
CA GLU A 127 12.60 -17.86 0.78
C GLU A 127 11.25 -18.08 0.05
N LEU A 128 11.11 -17.55 -1.17
CA LEU A 128 9.94 -17.80 -2.01
C LEU A 128 9.75 -19.30 -2.28
N ASN A 129 10.82 -19.99 -2.67
CA ASN A 129 10.78 -21.39 -3.06
C ASN A 129 10.49 -22.35 -1.88
N PHE A 130 11.09 -22.09 -0.71
CA PHE A 130 11.06 -23.04 0.41
C PHE A 130 10.06 -22.68 1.51
N GLU A 131 9.70 -21.41 1.67
CA GLU A 131 8.88 -20.97 2.81
C GLU A 131 7.55 -20.37 2.38
N ILE A 132 7.55 -19.44 1.41
CA ILE A 132 6.35 -18.68 1.04
C ILE A 132 5.47 -19.47 0.07
N PHE A 133 5.95 -19.77 -1.15
CA PHE A 133 5.07 -20.38 -2.15
C PHE A 133 4.51 -21.77 -1.77
N PRO A 134 5.25 -22.66 -1.07
CA PRO A 134 4.67 -23.91 -0.58
C PRO A 134 3.46 -23.72 0.34
N PHE A 135 3.47 -22.69 1.20
CA PHE A 135 2.32 -22.37 2.05
C PHE A 135 1.10 -21.98 1.20
N TRP A 136 1.30 -21.27 0.10
CA TRP A 136 0.22 -20.75 -0.75
C TRP A 136 -0.29 -21.69 -1.83
N MET A 137 0.37 -22.83 -2.03
CA MET A 137 0.07 -23.81 -3.08
C MET A 137 -1.40 -24.27 -3.08
N GLU A 138 -2.07 -24.23 -1.93
CA GLU A 138 -3.44 -24.72 -1.77
C GLU A 138 -4.40 -23.65 -1.22
N ARG A 139 -3.94 -22.38 -1.15
CA ARG A 139 -4.58 -21.26 -0.44
C ARG A 139 -4.81 -20.01 -1.29
N ASN A 140 -4.28 -19.97 -2.51
CA ASN A 140 -4.48 -18.85 -3.42
C ASN A 140 -5.86 -18.89 -4.11
N VAL A 141 -6.27 -17.77 -4.70
CA VAL A 141 -7.60 -17.58 -5.30
C VAL A 141 -7.90 -18.58 -6.41
N LEU A 142 -6.89 -18.99 -7.21
CA LEU A 142 -7.07 -19.96 -8.29
C LEU A 142 -7.38 -21.33 -7.71
N GLU A 143 -6.65 -21.73 -6.67
CA GLU A 143 -6.80 -23.03 -6.03
C GLU A 143 -8.08 -23.14 -5.21
N VAL A 144 -8.46 -22.07 -4.51
CA VAL A 144 -9.78 -21.97 -3.87
C VAL A 144 -10.89 -22.09 -4.92
N THR A 145 -10.75 -21.44 -6.08
CA THR A 145 -11.71 -21.53 -7.19
C THR A 145 -11.76 -22.95 -7.75
N ARG A 146 -10.61 -23.59 -7.99
CA ARG A 146 -10.51 -24.96 -8.51
C ARG A 146 -11.16 -25.96 -7.55
N LYS A 147 -10.92 -25.86 -6.24
CA LYS A 147 -11.55 -26.74 -5.23
C LYS A 147 -13.06 -26.57 -5.17
N LYS A 148 -13.55 -25.33 -5.28
CA LYS A 148 -14.98 -25.02 -5.13
C LYS A 148 -15.79 -25.34 -6.39
N PHE A 149 -15.22 -25.09 -7.57
CA PHE A 149 -15.95 -25.14 -8.84
C PHE A 149 -15.40 -26.17 -9.82
N GLY A 150 -14.34 -26.91 -9.46
CA GLY A 150 -13.63 -27.82 -10.34
C GLY A 150 -12.67 -27.10 -11.31
N TYR A 151 -12.01 -27.89 -12.17
CA TYR A 151 -11.09 -27.37 -13.18
C TYR A 151 -11.84 -26.86 -14.42
N THR A 152 -12.50 -25.70 -14.26
CA THR A 152 -13.35 -25.11 -15.29
C THR A 152 -12.57 -24.65 -16.52
N LYS A 153 -13.26 -24.50 -17.66
CA LYS A 153 -12.63 -23.96 -18.88
C LYS A 153 -12.06 -22.55 -18.69
N GLY A 154 -12.66 -21.75 -17.82
CA GLY A 154 -12.15 -20.42 -17.47
C GLY A 154 -10.79 -20.46 -16.78
N LEU A 155 -10.57 -21.44 -15.88
CA LEU A 155 -9.27 -21.65 -15.24
C LEU A 155 -8.22 -22.12 -16.24
N GLN A 156 -8.56 -23.09 -17.10
CA GLN A 156 -7.66 -23.57 -18.17
C GLN A 156 -7.19 -22.42 -19.07
N LEU A 157 -8.11 -21.58 -19.55
CA LEU A 157 -7.79 -20.44 -20.42
C LEU A 157 -6.95 -19.36 -19.71
N PHE A 158 -7.11 -19.23 -18.39
CA PHE A 158 -6.34 -18.30 -17.59
C PHE A 158 -4.90 -18.80 -17.38
N GLU A 159 -4.71 -20.10 -17.12
CA GLU A 159 -3.39 -20.74 -16.98
C GLU A 159 -2.57 -20.71 -18.27
N ASP A 160 -3.24 -20.76 -19.43
CA ASP A 160 -2.58 -20.60 -20.74
C ASP A 160 -2.05 -19.17 -20.96
N LEU A 161 -2.46 -18.20 -20.14
CA LEU A 161 -2.14 -16.76 -20.26
C LEU A 161 -2.49 -16.14 -21.63
N VAL A 162 -3.33 -16.82 -22.42
CA VAL A 162 -3.81 -16.37 -23.74
C VAL A 162 -4.95 -15.36 -23.60
N PHE A 163 -5.81 -15.52 -22.59
CA PHE A 163 -6.94 -14.64 -22.34
C PHE A 163 -6.79 -13.90 -21.00
N PHE A 164 -6.19 -12.71 -21.05
CA PHE A 164 -6.11 -11.82 -19.90
C PHE A 164 -7.39 -10.97 -19.75
N ILE A 165 -8.53 -11.63 -19.49
CA ILE A 165 -9.82 -10.93 -19.19
C ILE A 165 -10.28 -11.21 -17.75
N ALA A 166 -9.67 -12.16 -17.03
CA ALA A 166 -10.00 -12.43 -15.63
C ALA A 166 -9.21 -11.54 -14.65
N SER A 167 -9.37 -10.22 -14.77
CA SER A 167 -8.76 -9.24 -13.83
C SER A 167 -9.10 -9.50 -12.36
N LYS A 168 -10.16 -10.27 -12.08
CA LYS A 168 -10.58 -10.64 -10.71
C LYS A 168 -9.54 -11.47 -9.95
N ALA A 169 -8.70 -12.25 -10.64
CA ALA A 169 -7.58 -12.93 -9.99
C ALA A 169 -6.54 -11.92 -9.44
N GLY A 170 -6.52 -10.71 -9.99
CA GLY A 170 -5.71 -9.57 -9.57
C GLY A 170 -6.42 -8.60 -8.61
N THR A 171 -7.54 -8.99 -8.00
CA THR A 171 -8.38 -8.22 -7.06
C THR A 171 -8.97 -6.90 -7.64
N VAL A 172 -9.46 -6.01 -6.78
CA VAL A 172 -10.11 -4.74 -7.15
C VAL A 172 -9.15 -3.91 -8.00
N SER A 173 -9.61 -3.45 -9.17
CA SER A 173 -8.83 -2.64 -10.10
C SER A 173 -9.67 -1.48 -10.62
N HIS A 174 -9.04 -0.51 -11.28
CA HIS A 174 -9.71 0.66 -11.88
C HIS A 174 -10.60 1.43 -10.88
N CYS A 175 -10.12 1.56 -9.65
CA CYS A 175 -10.84 2.20 -8.57
C CYS A 175 -10.17 3.53 -8.19
N VAL A 176 -11.00 4.50 -7.83
CA VAL A 176 -10.59 5.77 -7.23
C VAL A 176 -11.02 5.75 -5.76
N PRO A 177 -10.09 5.56 -4.81
CA PRO A 177 -10.39 5.68 -3.39
C PRO A 177 -10.90 7.08 -3.07
N THR A 178 -11.89 7.16 -2.17
CA THR A 178 -12.43 8.44 -1.73
C THR A 178 -11.53 9.05 -0.66
N TYR A 179 -10.61 9.93 -1.08
CA TYR A 179 -9.64 10.57 -0.17
C TYR A 179 -10.19 11.72 0.67
N ALA A 180 -11.30 12.36 0.27
CA ALA A 180 -11.83 13.54 0.96
C ALA A 180 -12.09 13.32 2.47
N PRO A 181 -12.74 12.22 2.92
CA PRO A 181 -12.91 11.95 4.35
C PRO A 181 -11.59 11.82 5.12
N VAL A 182 -10.54 11.30 4.49
CA VAL A 182 -9.21 11.19 5.12
C VAL A 182 -8.65 12.59 5.40
N LEU A 183 -8.79 13.51 4.45
CA LEU A 183 -8.28 14.87 4.61
C LEU A 183 -9.10 15.71 5.58
N GLU A 184 -10.42 15.55 5.58
CA GLU A 184 -11.36 16.34 6.39
C GLU A 184 -11.47 15.85 7.84
N LYS A 185 -11.41 14.53 8.06
CA LYS A 185 -11.68 13.91 9.37
C LYS A 185 -10.46 13.19 9.96
N GLY A 186 -9.46 12.88 9.14
CA GLY A 186 -8.42 11.92 9.51
C GLY A 186 -8.97 10.50 9.63
N LEU A 187 -8.07 9.52 9.69
CA LEU A 187 -8.46 8.12 9.90
C LEU A 187 -9.08 7.90 11.28
N LEU A 188 -8.68 8.66 12.30
CA LEU A 188 -9.29 8.57 13.63
C LEU A 188 -10.78 8.88 13.59
N GLY A 189 -11.19 9.94 12.88
CA GLY A 189 -12.62 10.28 12.75
C GLY A 189 -13.41 9.24 11.95
N ILE A 190 -12.77 8.49 11.04
CA ILE A 190 -13.40 7.38 10.32
C ILE A 190 -13.52 6.15 11.22
N VAL A 191 -12.49 5.85 12.01
CA VAL A 191 -12.50 4.78 13.02
C VAL A 191 -13.58 5.02 14.06
N GLU A 192 -13.72 6.24 14.56
CA GLU A 192 -14.77 6.63 15.51
C GLU A 192 -16.17 6.37 14.93
N GLN A 193 -16.43 6.80 13.68
CA GLN A 193 -17.70 6.52 13.01
C GLN A 193 -17.97 5.03 12.79
N ALA A 194 -16.93 4.24 12.47
CA ALA A 194 -17.08 2.79 12.33
C ALA A 194 -17.36 2.13 13.69
N ALA A 195 -16.69 2.56 14.75
CA ALA A 195 -16.88 2.06 16.11
C ALA A 195 -18.29 2.37 16.64
N GLU A 196 -18.79 3.60 16.45
CA GLU A 196 -20.16 3.99 16.81
C GLU A 196 -21.21 3.13 16.07
N ARG A 197 -21.01 2.90 14.76
CA ARG A 197 -21.91 2.07 13.96
C ARG A 197 -21.87 0.60 14.38
N LYS A 198 -20.71 0.09 14.79
CA LYS A 198 -20.57 -1.24 15.38
C LYS A 198 -21.32 -1.33 16.71
N GLU A 199 -21.18 -0.33 17.57
CA GLU A 199 -21.82 -0.29 18.89
C GLU A 199 -23.35 -0.29 18.78
N ALA A 200 -23.89 0.49 17.84
CA ALA A 200 -25.33 0.57 17.59
C ALA A 200 -25.97 -0.76 17.12
N LEU A 201 -25.16 -1.73 16.67
CA LEU A 201 -25.62 -3.06 16.26
C LEU A 201 -25.64 -4.07 17.41
N LYS A 202 -25.13 -3.72 18.60
CA LYS A 202 -25.16 -4.62 19.75
C LYS A 202 -26.61 -4.91 20.16
N GLY A 203 -26.92 -6.18 20.38
CA GLY A 203 -28.22 -6.63 20.87
C GLY A 203 -29.27 -6.92 19.78
N ALA A 204 -29.00 -6.63 18.50
CA ALA A 204 -29.90 -6.99 17.40
C ALA A 204 -30.01 -8.52 17.21
N GLY A 205 -28.90 -9.24 17.40
CA GLY A 205 -28.84 -10.72 17.43
C GLY A 205 -29.07 -11.43 16.09
N ASP A 206 -29.44 -10.71 15.03
CA ASP A 206 -29.63 -11.27 13.69
C ASP A 206 -28.31 -11.36 12.90
N GLN A 207 -28.29 -12.26 11.91
CA GLN A 207 -27.09 -12.55 11.11
C GLN A 207 -26.60 -11.35 10.29
N GLU A 208 -27.50 -10.47 9.84
CA GLU A 208 -27.13 -9.30 9.04
C GLU A 208 -26.43 -8.26 9.92
N SER A 209 -26.95 -8.02 11.12
CA SER A 209 -26.32 -7.14 12.11
C SER A 209 -24.93 -7.65 12.54
N CYS A 210 -24.77 -8.96 12.73
CA CYS A 210 -23.45 -9.55 13.01
C CYS A 210 -22.46 -9.27 11.86
N ARG A 211 -22.85 -9.53 10.60
CA ARG A 211 -22.00 -9.25 9.42
C ARG A 211 -21.62 -7.76 9.30
N LYS A 212 -22.56 -6.85 9.59
CA LYS A 212 -22.27 -5.41 9.60
C LYS A 212 -21.30 -5.05 10.72
N ALA A 213 -21.43 -5.65 11.90
CA ALA A 213 -20.51 -5.42 13.02
C ALA A 213 -19.09 -5.92 12.70
N ASP A 214 -18.96 -7.07 12.04
CA ASP A 214 -17.69 -7.62 11.56
C ASP A 214 -17.04 -6.71 10.50
N PHE A 215 -17.83 -6.19 9.56
CA PHE A 215 -17.37 -5.19 8.60
C PHE A 215 -16.80 -3.93 9.27
N TYR A 216 -17.53 -3.33 10.21
CA TYR A 216 -17.03 -2.14 10.91
C TYR A 216 -15.80 -2.44 11.76
N GLN A 217 -15.72 -3.62 12.38
CA GLN A 217 -14.52 -4.07 13.07
C GLN A 217 -13.32 -4.18 12.12
N ALA A 218 -13.51 -4.77 10.93
CA ALA A 218 -12.48 -4.88 9.93
C ALA A 218 -11.99 -3.49 9.47
N VAL A 219 -12.90 -2.53 9.28
CA VAL A 219 -12.57 -1.13 8.96
C VAL A 219 -11.67 -0.53 10.05
N CYS A 220 -12.03 -0.66 11.33
CA CYS A 220 -11.20 -0.14 12.42
C CYS A 220 -9.79 -0.72 12.40
N ILE A 221 -9.66 -2.06 12.31
CA ILE A 221 -8.37 -2.76 12.33
C ILE A 221 -7.50 -2.35 11.13
N ALA A 222 -8.07 -2.23 9.93
CA ALA A 222 -7.33 -1.86 8.74
C ALA A 222 -6.78 -0.43 8.84
N LEU A 223 -7.60 0.52 9.29
CA LEU A 223 -7.20 1.92 9.45
C LEU A 223 -6.17 2.10 10.58
N GLU A 224 -6.28 1.33 11.67
CA GLU A 224 -5.27 1.28 12.73
C GLU A 224 -3.90 0.88 12.17
N GLY A 225 -3.82 -0.11 11.28
CA GLY A 225 -2.56 -0.50 10.64
C GLY A 225 -1.91 0.61 9.81
N ILE A 226 -2.70 1.43 9.12
CA ILE A 226 -2.17 2.58 8.35
C ILE A 226 -1.62 3.65 9.32
N MET A 227 -2.31 3.90 10.43
CA MET A 227 -1.86 4.85 11.45
C MET A 227 -0.59 4.38 12.16
N GLU A 228 -0.48 3.09 12.49
CA GLU A 228 0.73 2.47 13.05
C GLU A 228 1.92 2.66 12.10
N TYR A 229 1.73 2.41 10.81
CA TYR A 229 2.78 2.63 9.81
C TYR A 229 3.20 4.11 9.71
N ALA A 230 2.26 5.06 9.79
CA ALA A 230 2.58 6.48 9.81
C ALA A 230 3.41 6.89 11.05
N VAL A 231 3.10 6.29 12.21
CA VAL A 231 3.89 6.45 13.44
C VAL A 231 5.32 5.93 13.25
N HIS A 232 5.50 4.74 12.68
CA HIS A 232 6.84 4.18 12.40
C HIS A 232 7.63 5.04 11.40
N LEU A 233 6.97 5.64 10.40
CA LEU A 233 7.61 6.59 9.48
C LEU A 233 8.11 7.84 10.20
N ALA A 234 7.31 8.38 11.13
CA ALA A 234 7.73 9.53 11.92
C ALA A 234 8.95 9.20 12.79
N GLU A 235 8.93 8.06 13.49
CA GLU A 235 10.03 7.60 14.34
C GLU A 235 11.32 7.38 13.54
N LYS A 236 11.21 6.80 12.35
CA LYS A 236 12.36 6.64 11.45
C LYS A 236 12.90 7.98 10.99
N ALA A 237 12.05 8.92 10.61
CA ALA A 237 12.46 10.25 10.19
C ALA A 237 13.15 11.02 11.34
N GLU A 238 12.62 10.94 12.56
CA GLU A 238 13.24 11.51 13.77
C GLU A 238 14.63 10.90 14.03
N LEU A 239 14.77 9.58 13.91
CA LEU A 239 16.05 8.90 14.06
C LEU A 239 17.07 9.36 13.02
N LEU A 240 16.65 9.42 11.74
CA LEU A 240 17.51 9.86 10.65
C LEU A 240 17.91 11.34 10.82
N ALA A 241 17.01 12.20 11.29
CA ALA A 241 17.29 13.61 11.55
C ALA A 241 18.36 13.79 12.64
N ARG A 242 18.37 12.95 13.68
CA ARG A 242 19.36 13.01 14.77
C ARG A 242 20.79 12.72 14.30
N VAL A 243 20.94 11.85 13.30
CA VAL A 243 22.25 11.43 12.77
C VAL A 243 22.65 12.17 11.49
N ALA A 244 21.77 13.00 10.93
CA ALA A 244 22.04 13.79 9.73
C ALA A 244 23.07 14.90 10.02
N SER A 245 24.15 14.91 9.24
CA SER A 245 25.18 15.97 9.33
C SER A 245 24.82 17.22 8.54
N ASP A 246 24.04 17.07 7.47
CA ASP A 246 23.55 18.19 6.65
C ASP A 246 22.35 18.87 7.35
N PRO A 247 22.45 20.18 7.68
CA PRO A 247 21.35 20.92 8.31
C PRO A 247 20.07 20.98 7.47
N GLU A 248 20.18 21.01 6.14
CA GLU A 248 19.01 21.03 5.27
C GLU A 248 18.27 19.69 5.30
N LEU A 249 18.99 18.59 5.13
CA LEU A 249 18.43 17.24 5.26
C LEU A 249 17.82 17.01 6.64
N LYS A 250 18.50 17.45 7.71
CA LYS A 250 17.98 17.34 9.07
C LYS A 250 16.63 18.03 9.20
N LYS A 251 16.51 19.28 8.72
CA LYS A 251 15.26 20.03 8.73
C LYS A 251 14.18 19.33 7.91
N GLU A 252 14.51 18.82 6.72
CA GLU A 252 13.56 18.09 5.86
C GLU A 252 13.00 16.85 6.57
N LEU A 253 13.85 16.09 7.27
CA LEU A 253 13.47 14.91 8.04
C LEU A 253 12.63 15.25 9.28
N GLU A 254 12.97 16.32 10.00
CA GLU A 254 12.16 16.82 11.12
C GLU A 254 10.75 17.23 10.64
N GLU A 255 10.65 17.85 9.48
CA GLU A 255 9.35 18.20 8.89
C GLU A 255 8.59 16.96 8.40
N ILE A 256 9.26 15.96 7.80
CA ILE A 256 8.64 14.68 7.46
C ILE A 256 8.08 14.02 8.72
N ALA A 257 8.85 13.97 9.80
CA ALA A 257 8.42 13.42 11.07
C ALA A 257 7.16 14.14 11.59
N ALA A 258 7.18 15.47 11.64
CA ALA A 258 6.05 16.27 12.10
C ALA A 258 4.78 16.01 11.26
N VAL A 259 4.92 15.91 9.93
CA VAL A 259 3.81 15.57 9.03
C VAL A 259 3.29 14.15 9.31
N SER A 260 4.17 13.15 9.38
CA SER A 260 3.80 11.75 9.61
C SER A 260 3.21 11.48 11.01
N ARG A 261 3.57 12.28 12.03
CA ARG A 261 2.91 12.24 13.34
C ARG A 261 1.46 12.70 13.28
N ARG A 262 1.13 13.61 12.36
CA ARG A 262 -0.20 14.18 12.23
C ARG A 262 -1.09 13.38 11.29
N VAL A 263 -0.64 13.15 10.06
CA VAL A 263 -1.44 12.53 9.00
C VAL A 263 -0.96 11.10 8.69
N PRO A 264 -1.88 10.18 8.35
CA PRO A 264 -3.30 10.40 8.06
C PRO A 264 -4.23 10.28 9.29
N ALA A 265 -3.71 10.16 10.51
CA ALA A 265 -4.54 9.99 11.71
C ALA A 265 -5.51 11.16 11.95
N HIS A 266 -5.03 12.39 11.80
CA HIS A 266 -5.79 13.63 11.96
C HIS A 266 -6.07 14.33 10.62
N PRO A 267 -7.03 15.28 10.57
CA PRO A 267 -7.26 16.11 9.40
C PRO A 267 -6.00 16.85 8.94
N ALA A 268 -5.81 16.92 7.62
CA ALA A 268 -4.75 17.74 7.04
C ALA A 268 -5.06 19.23 7.26
N THR A 269 -4.02 20.03 7.44
CA THR A 269 -4.10 21.49 7.59
C THR A 269 -3.20 22.24 6.62
N THR A 270 -2.22 21.55 6.02
CA THR A 270 -1.33 22.11 5.01
C THR A 270 -1.37 21.26 3.74
N PHE A 271 -0.93 21.84 2.62
CA PHE A 271 -0.81 21.09 1.36
C PHE A 271 0.13 19.88 1.49
N ARG A 272 1.23 20.02 2.25
CA ARG A 272 2.19 18.93 2.47
C ARG A 272 1.59 17.79 3.27
N GLU A 273 0.80 18.10 4.29
CA GLU A 273 0.02 17.11 5.04
C GLU A 273 -1.01 16.42 4.14
N ALA A 274 -1.76 17.17 3.33
CA ALA A 274 -2.78 16.60 2.47
C ALA A 274 -2.20 15.60 1.45
N ILE A 275 -1.09 15.93 0.80
CA ILE A 275 -0.42 15.00 -0.13
C ILE A 275 0.14 13.79 0.62
N ASN A 276 0.77 13.97 1.78
CA ASN A 276 1.31 12.84 2.55
C ASN A 276 0.19 11.92 3.07
N ALA A 277 -0.96 12.47 3.47
CA ALA A 277 -2.12 11.68 3.88
C ALA A 277 -2.59 10.77 2.73
N ILE A 278 -2.76 11.34 1.52
CA ILE A 278 -3.13 10.57 0.32
C ILE A 278 -2.07 9.51 0.02
N TRP A 279 -0.78 9.86 0.05
CA TRP A 279 0.32 8.95 -0.24
C TRP A 279 0.39 7.76 0.73
N ILE A 280 0.32 8.03 2.05
CA ILE A 280 0.35 6.98 3.07
C ILE A 280 -0.88 6.07 2.94
N CYS A 281 -2.06 6.62 2.65
CA CYS A 281 -3.25 5.81 2.36
C CYS A 281 -3.10 4.98 1.07
N GLN A 282 -2.49 5.53 0.02
CA GLN A 282 -2.19 4.78 -1.21
C GLN A 282 -1.23 3.61 -0.93
N VAL A 283 -0.22 3.81 -0.08
CA VAL A 283 0.65 2.72 0.41
C VAL A 283 -0.15 1.66 1.17
N GLY A 284 -1.09 2.08 2.03
CA GLY A 284 -2.03 1.18 2.71
C GLY A 284 -2.91 0.39 1.74
N ILE A 285 -3.35 1.00 0.65
CA ILE A 285 -4.12 0.32 -0.41
C ILE A 285 -3.24 -0.71 -1.13
N HIS A 286 -1.98 -0.39 -1.44
CA HIS A 286 -1.06 -1.33 -2.05
C HIS A 286 -0.69 -2.51 -1.13
N ALA A 287 -0.87 -2.38 0.19
CA ALA A 287 -0.72 -3.50 1.11
C ALA A 287 -1.75 -4.60 0.85
N GLU A 288 -2.99 -4.20 0.57
CA GLU A 288 -4.10 -5.10 0.30
C GLU A 288 -4.17 -5.55 -1.17
N ASN A 289 -3.85 -4.64 -2.09
CA ASN A 289 -4.25 -4.75 -3.48
C ASN A 289 -3.07 -4.73 -4.46
N ILE A 290 -3.11 -5.60 -5.48
CA ILE A 290 -2.15 -5.58 -6.58
C ILE A 290 -2.45 -4.32 -7.38
N ASN A 291 -1.60 -3.30 -7.26
CA ASN A 291 -1.76 -1.96 -7.87
C ASN A 291 -2.13 -1.98 -9.36
N MET A 292 -3.41 -2.21 -9.66
CA MET A 292 -3.98 -2.41 -10.98
C MET A 292 -4.91 -1.22 -11.27
N ALA A 293 -4.30 -0.13 -11.75
CA ALA A 293 -5.00 1.12 -12.05
C ALA A 293 -5.73 1.76 -10.85
N MET A 294 -5.16 1.64 -9.64
CA MET A 294 -5.61 2.39 -8.47
C MET A 294 -5.23 3.87 -8.63
N SER A 295 -6.22 4.69 -8.97
CA SER A 295 -6.00 6.07 -9.41
C SER A 295 -6.24 7.06 -8.27
N PRO A 296 -5.46 8.15 -8.16
CA PRO A 296 -5.61 9.13 -7.09
C PRO A 296 -6.83 10.06 -7.26
N GLY A 297 -7.57 9.95 -8.37
CA GLY A 297 -8.77 10.73 -8.64
C GLY A 297 -8.50 12.19 -8.98
N ARG A 298 -9.45 13.07 -8.65
CA ARG A 298 -9.41 14.51 -8.93
C ARG A 298 -8.58 15.28 -7.89
N LEU A 299 -7.26 15.06 -7.92
CA LEU A 299 -6.32 15.73 -7.01
C LEU A 299 -6.41 17.26 -7.11
N ASP A 300 -6.73 17.80 -8.30
CA ASP A 300 -6.98 19.22 -8.52
C ASP A 300 -8.08 19.77 -7.61
N GLN A 301 -9.15 19.01 -7.38
CA GLN A 301 -10.28 19.43 -6.54
C GLN A 301 -10.02 19.15 -5.06
N ILE A 302 -9.47 17.97 -4.76
CA ILE A 302 -9.29 17.48 -3.39
C ILE A 302 -8.18 18.26 -2.67
N LEU A 303 -7.13 18.67 -3.40
CA LEU A 303 -6.02 19.43 -2.81
C LEU A 303 -6.22 20.94 -2.85
N TYR A 304 -7.15 21.46 -3.66
CA TYR A 304 -7.37 22.90 -3.82
C TYR A 304 -7.61 23.65 -2.50
N PRO A 305 -8.39 23.15 -1.53
CA PRO A 305 -8.57 23.83 -0.24
C PRO A 305 -7.25 24.10 0.50
N PHE A 306 -6.26 23.21 0.34
CA PHE A 306 -4.96 23.31 1.00
C PHE A 306 -3.96 24.18 0.24
N ILE A 307 -4.19 24.43 -1.05
CA ILE A 307 -3.41 25.38 -1.85
C ILE A 307 -3.94 26.79 -1.63
N ALA A 308 -5.26 26.96 -1.64
CA ALA A 308 -5.91 28.27 -1.55
C ALA A 308 -5.87 28.91 -0.14
N ALA A 309 -5.58 28.11 0.89
CA ALA A 309 -5.41 28.57 2.27
C ALA A 309 -3.98 29.02 2.60
N THR A 310 -3.04 28.88 1.66
CA THR A 310 -1.64 29.33 1.77
C THR A 310 -1.44 30.62 0.97
#